data_AF-A0A845F2E4-F1
#
_entry.id   AF-A0A845F2E4-F1
#
_cell.length_a   1.000
_cell.length_b   1.000
_cell.length_c   1.000
_cell.angle_alpha   90.00
_cell.angle_beta   90.00
_cell.angle_gamma   90.00
#
_symmetry.space_group_name_H-M   'P 1'
#
loop_
_entity.id
_entity.type
_entity.pdbx_description
1 polymer ?
#
loop_
_entity_poly.entity_id
_entity_poly.type
_entity_poly.pdbx_seq_one_letter_code
_entity_poly.pdbx_strand_id
1 'polypeptide(L)'
;MPHHDLCMIDRKKGFTPEIGRLVSMMDYARHTTEEAIRGLAVDQLDFHMDDKSNSIGMLLHHMSSIERAFQIMTFQERELNDAEWEELETSIELGEKARTVIQGRDLDYYWSELCLVRAKTLDDLREKDDTWLEKVTPFGWDEKANHYFKWFHVMEDEISHRGQILMIKRRLTT
;
A
#
# COMPACT_ATOMS: atom_id res chain seq x y z
N MET A 1 -8.87 20.59 -3.02
CA MET A 1 -8.37 21.83 -2.38
C MET A 1 -6.86 21.81 -2.48
N PRO A 2 -6.14 22.93 -2.68
CA PRO A 2 -4.69 22.87 -2.71
C PRO A 2 -4.22 22.40 -1.33
N HIS A 3 -3.52 21.26 -1.30
CA HIS A 3 -3.05 20.62 -0.09
C HIS A 3 -1.82 21.35 0.45
N HIS A 4 -2.02 22.54 1.02
CA HIS A 4 -0.94 23.35 1.59
C HIS A 4 -0.18 22.63 2.72
N ASP A 5 -0.76 21.58 3.30
CA ASP A 5 -0.22 20.87 4.45
C ASP A 5 0.50 19.54 4.11
N LEU A 6 0.40 19.03 2.87
CA LEU A 6 0.96 17.71 2.54
C LEU A 6 2.50 17.67 2.53
N CYS A 7 3.15 18.81 2.27
CA CYS A 7 4.61 18.93 2.31
C CYS A 7 5.16 19.24 3.72
N MET A 8 4.29 19.31 4.73
CA MET A 8 4.65 19.56 6.12
C MET A 8 4.40 18.28 6.93
N ILE A 9 5.46 17.55 7.23
CA ILE A 9 5.36 16.37 8.10
C ILE A 9 5.20 16.84 9.55
N ASP A 10 3.98 16.72 10.08
CA ASP A 10 3.65 17.13 11.44
C ASP A 10 2.67 16.13 12.09
N ARG A 11 2.37 16.37 13.36
CA ARG A 11 1.39 15.62 14.14
C ARG A 11 0.01 15.77 13.52
N LYS A 12 -0.79 14.71 13.61
CA LYS A 12 -2.18 14.71 13.16
C LYS A 12 -3.13 14.52 14.32
N LYS A 13 -4.22 15.29 14.30
CA LYS A 13 -5.26 15.22 15.32
C LYS A 13 -5.83 13.79 15.39
N GLY A 14 -5.95 13.27 16.61
CA GLY A 14 -6.45 11.91 16.86
C GLY A 14 -5.36 10.84 16.92
N PHE A 15 -4.08 11.21 16.80
CA PHE A 15 -2.94 10.31 16.92
C PHE A 15 -1.92 10.85 17.94
N THR A 16 -1.11 9.97 18.51
CA THR A 16 0.07 10.37 19.30
C THR A 16 1.15 11.01 18.40
N PRO A 17 2.11 11.77 18.96
CA PRO A 17 3.07 12.53 18.17
C PRO A 17 3.80 11.77 17.06
N GLU A 18 4.31 10.56 17.31
CA GLU A 18 5.07 9.81 16.31
C GLU A 18 4.15 9.11 15.31
N ILE A 19 3.05 8.51 15.77
CA ILE A 19 2.01 7.96 14.88
C ILE A 19 1.46 9.05 13.95
N GLY A 20 1.22 10.25 14.47
CA GLY A 20 0.72 11.38 13.67
C GLY A 20 1.66 11.75 12.53
N ARG A 21 2.98 11.75 12.77
CA ARG A 21 3.98 12.02 11.72
C ARG A 21 4.05 10.89 10.71
N LEU A 22 4.01 9.64 11.15
CA LEU A 22 3.94 8.47 10.27
C LEU A 22 2.73 8.57 9.35
N VAL A 23 1.53 8.87 9.89
CA VAL A 23 0.31 9.08 9.08
C VAL A 23 0.49 10.25 8.11
N SER A 24 1.15 11.34 8.53
CA SER A 24 1.44 12.47 7.63
C SER A 24 2.29 12.06 6.43
N MET A 25 3.28 11.16 6.62
CA MET A 25 4.09 10.63 5.53
C MET A 25 3.29 9.67 4.64
N MET A 26 2.48 8.79 5.24
CA MET A 26 1.60 7.85 4.52
C MET A 26 0.55 8.57 3.65
N ASP A 27 0.03 9.71 4.12
CA ASP A 27 -0.90 10.55 3.37
C ASP A 27 -0.25 11.16 2.13
N TYR A 28 1.00 11.61 2.23
CA TYR A 28 1.74 12.11 1.08
C TYR A 28 2.01 11.00 0.05
N ALA A 29 2.41 9.81 0.51
CA ALA A 29 2.59 8.64 -0.35
C ALA A 29 1.28 8.32 -1.10
N ARG A 30 0.16 8.19 -0.39
CA ARG A 30 -1.14 7.87 -1.01
C ARG A 30 -1.65 8.95 -1.94
N HIS A 31 -1.51 10.22 -1.57
CA HIS A 31 -1.91 11.33 -2.43
C HIS A 31 -1.17 11.32 -3.76
N THR A 32 0.14 11.12 -3.72
CA THR A 32 0.96 11.09 -4.94
C THR A 32 0.75 9.82 -5.76
N THR A 33 0.36 8.70 -5.14
CA THR A 33 -0.15 7.51 -5.85
C THR A 33 -1.46 7.80 -6.57
N GLU A 34 -2.43 8.45 -5.90
CA GLU A 34 -3.71 8.85 -6.50
C GLU A 34 -3.50 9.72 -7.75
N GLU A 35 -2.64 10.74 -7.65
CA GLU A 35 -2.32 11.61 -8.78
C GLU A 35 -1.65 10.85 -9.94
N ALA A 36 -0.85 9.83 -9.63
CA ALA A 36 -0.20 9.00 -10.66
C ALA A 36 -1.20 8.17 -11.47
N ILE A 37 -2.31 7.72 -10.85
CA ILE A 37 -3.27 6.80 -11.48
C ILE A 37 -4.56 7.47 -11.96
N ARG A 38 -4.77 8.75 -11.64
CA ARG A 38 -5.98 9.49 -12.02
C ARG A 38 -6.25 9.41 -13.53
N GLY A 39 -7.46 8.97 -13.87
CA GLY A 39 -7.99 8.94 -15.24
C GLY A 39 -7.51 7.77 -16.10
N LEU A 40 -6.83 6.76 -15.53
CA LEU A 40 -6.44 5.57 -16.27
C LEU A 40 -7.67 4.70 -16.61
N ALA A 41 -7.76 4.28 -17.88
CA ALA A 41 -8.76 3.33 -18.36
C ALA A 41 -8.30 1.87 -18.12
N VAL A 42 -9.24 0.91 -18.25
CA VAL A 42 -8.98 -0.52 -18.00
C VAL A 42 -7.82 -1.06 -18.83
N ASP A 43 -7.76 -0.72 -20.13
CA ASP A 43 -6.68 -1.13 -21.03
C ASP A 43 -5.31 -0.57 -20.61
N GLN A 44 -5.28 0.63 -20.03
CA GLN A 44 -4.07 1.23 -19.48
C GLN A 44 -3.67 0.62 -18.13
N LEU A 45 -4.65 0.21 -17.32
CA LEU A 45 -4.42 -0.51 -16.07
C LEU A 45 -3.85 -1.91 -16.31
N ASP A 46 -4.31 -2.57 -17.37
CA ASP A 46 -3.92 -3.92 -17.76
C ASP A 46 -2.70 -3.95 -18.71
N PHE A 47 -2.16 -2.77 -19.09
CA PHE A 47 -1.01 -2.69 -19.99
C PHE A 47 0.26 -3.28 -19.36
N HIS A 48 0.95 -4.10 -20.14
CA HIS A 48 2.28 -4.65 -19.81
C HIS A 48 3.33 -4.10 -20.78
N MET A 49 4.47 -3.66 -20.24
CA MET A 49 5.62 -3.22 -21.04
C MET A 49 6.32 -4.39 -21.75
N ASP A 50 6.38 -5.54 -21.07
CA ASP A 50 6.97 -6.79 -21.56
C ASP A 50 6.43 -7.99 -20.76
N ASP A 51 6.91 -9.19 -21.08
CA ASP A 51 6.49 -10.45 -20.46
C ASP A 51 6.87 -10.59 -18.98
N LYS A 52 7.73 -9.71 -18.46
CA LYS A 52 8.20 -9.71 -17.06
C LYS A 52 7.66 -8.53 -16.25
N SER A 53 7.06 -7.54 -16.90
CA SER A 53 6.51 -6.37 -16.24
C SER A 53 5.18 -6.65 -15.54
N ASN A 54 5.00 -6.03 -14.38
CA ASN A 54 3.70 -5.90 -13.73
C ASN A 54 2.86 -4.83 -14.44
N SER A 55 1.55 -5.02 -14.51
CA SER A 55 0.62 -3.97 -14.95
C SER A 55 0.35 -2.96 -13.84
N ILE A 56 -0.28 -1.81 -14.15
CA ILE A 56 -0.63 -0.82 -13.12
C ILE A 56 -1.69 -1.41 -12.16
N GLY A 57 -2.67 -2.15 -12.68
CA GLY A 57 -3.68 -2.83 -11.86
C GLY A 57 -3.07 -3.80 -10.85
N MET A 58 -2.09 -4.61 -11.30
CA MET A 58 -1.34 -5.51 -10.42
C MET A 58 -0.63 -4.77 -9.28
N LEU A 59 0.04 -3.65 -9.59
CA LEU A 59 0.77 -2.87 -8.59
C LEU A 59 -0.17 -2.20 -7.56
N LEU A 60 -1.34 -1.73 -7.99
CA LEU A 60 -2.33 -1.16 -7.07
C LEU A 60 -2.92 -2.21 -6.13
N HIS A 61 -3.23 -3.38 -6.68
CA HIS A 61 -3.75 -4.49 -5.88
C HIS A 61 -2.70 -4.99 -4.87
N HIS A 62 -1.44 -5.09 -5.29
CA HIS A 62 -0.31 -5.42 -4.42
C HIS A 62 -0.22 -4.48 -3.22
N MET A 63 -0.25 -3.16 -3.44
CA MET A 63 -0.21 -2.16 -2.36
C MET A 63 -1.31 -2.39 -1.32
N SER A 64 -2.55 -2.65 -1.76
CA SER A 64 -3.65 -2.93 -0.83
C SER A 64 -3.46 -4.24 -0.07
N SER A 65 -2.94 -5.28 -0.71
CA SER A 65 -2.69 -6.58 -0.08
C SER A 65 -1.54 -6.54 0.92
N ILE A 66 -0.45 -5.82 0.62
CA ILE A 66 0.64 -5.57 1.56
C ILE A 66 0.12 -4.82 2.79
N GLU A 67 -0.62 -3.72 2.61
CA GLU A 67 -1.15 -2.97 3.74
C GLU A 67 -2.07 -3.84 4.63
N ARG A 68 -2.92 -4.69 4.03
CA ARG A 68 -3.78 -5.63 4.77
C ARG A 68 -2.99 -6.71 5.51
N ALA A 69 -1.95 -7.28 4.90
CA ALA A 69 -1.07 -8.24 5.58
C ALA A 69 -0.42 -7.61 6.81
N PHE A 70 0.03 -6.34 6.72
CA PHE A 70 0.62 -5.62 7.84
C PHE A 70 -0.39 -5.26 8.94
N GLN A 71 -1.66 -5.02 8.59
CA GLN A 71 -2.71 -4.88 9.61
C GLN A 71 -2.83 -6.15 10.47
N ILE A 72 -2.84 -7.32 9.83
CA ILE A 72 -2.89 -8.61 10.53
C ILE A 72 -1.64 -8.79 11.40
N MET A 73 -0.45 -8.61 10.81
CA MET A 73 0.81 -8.84 11.49
C MET A 73 1.09 -7.90 12.67
N THR A 74 0.60 -6.65 12.62
CA THR A 74 0.95 -5.63 13.62
C THR A 74 -0.19 -5.28 14.58
N PHE A 75 -1.45 -5.22 14.12
CA PHE A 75 -2.58 -4.92 14.99
C PHE A 75 -3.17 -6.16 15.65
N GLN A 76 -3.17 -7.30 14.94
CA GLN A 76 -3.64 -8.58 15.48
C GLN A 76 -2.49 -9.45 16.02
N GLU A 77 -1.25 -9.04 15.76
CA GLU A 77 -0.03 -9.67 16.30
C GLU A 77 0.09 -11.16 16.03
N ARG A 78 -0.32 -11.57 14.82
CA ARG A 78 -0.29 -12.95 14.36
C ARG A 78 0.12 -13.03 12.89
N GLU A 79 0.51 -14.22 12.47
CA GLU A 79 0.70 -14.51 11.06
C GLU A 79 -0.66 -14.62 10.35
N LEU A 80 -0.61 -14.49 9.02
CA LEU A 80 -1.76 -14.77 8.17
C LEU A 80 -2.11 -16.25 8.32
N ASN A 81 -3.40 -16.55 8.42
CA ASN A 81 -3.85 -17.95 8.33
C ASN A 81 -3.93 -18.39 6.86
N ASP A 82 -4.13 -19.69 6.63
CA ASP A 82 -4.17 -20.27 5.28
C ASP A 82 -5.20 -19.59 4.35
N ALA A 83 -6.38 -19.23 4.86
CA ALA A 83 -7.42 -18.59 4.05
C ALA A 83 -7.07 -17.13 3.70
N GLU A 84 -6.47 -16.39 4.64
CA GLU A 84 -5.97 -15.03 4.39
C GLU A 84 -4.77 -15.05 3.45
N TRP A 85 -3.90 -16.05 3.57
CA TRP A 85 -2.79 -16.26 2.66
C TRP A 85 -3.29 -16.58 1.25
N GLU A 86 -4.21 -17.53 1.10
CA GLU A 86 -4.81 -17.88 -0.20
C GLU A 86 -5.47 -16.68 -0.88
N GLU A 87 -6.10 -15.80 -0.11
CA GLU A 87 -6.70 -14.55 -0.61
C GLU A 87 -5.65 -13.55 -1.10
N LEU A 88 -4.53 -13.40 -0.38
CA LEU A 88 -3.58 -12.30 -0.59
C LEU A 88 -2.34 -12.68 -1.39
N GLU A 89 -1.94 -13.96 -1.40
CA GLU A 89 -0.66 -14.45 -1.94
C GLU A 89 -0.43 -14.00 -3.37
N THR A 90 -1.48 -14.07 -4.21
CA THR A 90 -1.38 -13.77 -5.64
C THR A 90 -1.02 -12.31 -5.85
N SER A 91 -1.51 -11.44 -4.98
CA SER A 91 -1.29 -10.00 -5.07
C SER A 91 0.01 -9.59 -4.38
N ILE A 92 0.37 -10.27 -3.29
CA ILE A 92 1.63 -10.06 -2.57
C ILE A 92 2.82 -10.49 -3.43
N GLU A 93 2.80 -11.70 -3.98
CA GLU A 93 3.93 -12.27 -4.73
C GLU A 93 4.04 -11.76 -6.15
N LEU A 94 2.95 -11.21 -6.71
CA LEU A 94 2.85 -10.81 -8.12
C LEU A 94 3.17 -11.99 -9.05
N GLY A 95 3.74 -11.72 -10.24
CA GLY A 95 4.16 -12.75 -11.20
C GLY A 95 3.06 -13.26 -12.12
N GLU A 96 3.26 -14.46 -12.70
CA GLU A 96 2.43 -14.99 -13.79
C GLU A 96 0.98 -15.25 -13.34
N LYS A 97 0.79 -15.81 -12.14
CA LYS A 97 -0.55 -16.01 -11.57
C LYS A 97 -1.29 -14.67 -11.46
N ALA A 98 -0.64 -13.65 -10.89
CA ALA A 98 -1.19 -12.31 -10.77
C ALA A 98 -1.53 -11.68 -12.13
N ARG A 99 -0.66 -11.85 -13.13
CA ARG A 99 -0.89 -11.38 -14.50
C ARG A 99 -2.15 -11.95 -15.14
N THR A 100 -2.51 -13.20 -14.79
CA THR A 100 -3.74 -13.83 -15.33
C THR A 100 -4.99 -13.48 -14.53
N VAL A 101 -4.87 -13.25 -13.22
CA VAL A 101 -6.02 -13.05 -12.32
C VAL A 101 -6.36 -11.56 -12.11
N ILE A 102 -5.35 -10.68 -12.08
CA ILE A 102 -5.50 -9.25 -11.78
C ILE A 102 -5.54 -8.46 -13.09
N GLN A 103 -6.66 -8.55 -13.78
CA GLN A 103 -6.94 -7.83 -15.03
C GLN A 103 -8.44 -7.58 -15.20
N GLY A 104 -8.83 -6.64 -16.06
CA GLY A 104 -10.22 -6.38 -16.45
C GLY A 104 -11.04 -5.63 -15.39
N ARG A 105 -10.38 -5.04 -14.39
CA ARG A 105 -11.01 -4.20 -13.36
C ARG A 105 -10.76 -2.73 -13.66
N ASP A 106 -11.73 -1.89 -13.36
CA ASP A 106 -11.59 -0.44 -13.51
C ASP A 106 -10.80 0.21 -12.38
N LEU A 107 -10.47 1.48 -12.56
CA LEU A 107 -9.73 2.26 -11.57
C LEU A 107 -10.49 2.36 -10.24
N ASP A 108 -11.81 2.47 -10.30
CA ASP A 108 -12.66 2.63 -9.11
C ASP A 108 -12.57 1.40 -8.20
N TYR A 109 -12.51 0.19 -8.77
CA TYR A 109 -12.25 -1.03 -8.00
C TYR A 109 -10.95 -0.94 -7.21
N TYR A 110 -9.81 -0.71 -7.89
CA TYR A 110 -8.50 -0.68 -7.22
C TYR A 110 -8.37 0.47 -6.22
N TRP A 111 -8.92 1.64 -6.57
CA TRP A 111 -8.91 2.79 -5.68
C TRP A 111 -9.75 2.57 -4.43
N SER A 112 -10.92 1.93 -4.58
CA SER A 112 -11.78 1.57 -3.45
C SER A 112 -11.06 0.63 -2.47
N GLU A 113 -10.37 -0.39 -2.96
CA GLU A 113 -9.58 -1.30 -2.11
C GLU A 113 -8.49 -0.55 -1.34
N LEU A 114 -7.73 0.32 -2.01
CA LEU A 114 -6.72 1.17 -1.37
C LEU A 114 -7.33 2.09 -0.30
N CYS A 115 -8.48 2.70 -0.57
CA CYS A 115 -9.17 3.55 0.40
C CYS A 115 -9.70 2.76 1.60
N LEU A 116 -10.30 1.59 1.37
CA LEU A 116 -10.87 0.75 2.43
C LEU A 116 -9.77 0.24 3.36
N VAL A 117 -8.68 -0.28 2.82
CA VAL A 117 -7.56 -0.75 3.65
C VAL A 117 -6.93 0.40 4.42
N ARG A 118 -6.73 1.57 3.81
CA ARG A 118 -6.17 2.74 4.51
C ARG A 118 -7.09 3.25 5.61
N ALA A 119 -8.41 3.29 5.38
CA ALA A 119 -9.36 3.70 6.41
C ALA A 119 -9.25 2.79 7.64
N LYS A 120 -9.19 1.47 7.44
CA LYS A 120 -8.99 0.52 8.53
C LYS A 120 -7.65 0.70 9.26
N THR A 121 -6.56 0.94 8.52
CA THR A 121 -5.24 1.26 9.10
C THR A 121 -5.32 2.49 9.99
N LEU A 122 -5.95 3.56 9.52
CA LEU A 122 -6.09 4.79 10.30
C LEU A 122 -6.96 4.60 11.54
N ASP A 123 -8.05 3.83 11.43
CA ASP A 123 -8.89 3.48 12.57
C ASP A 123 -8.09 2.72 13.63
N ASP A 124 -7.32 1.70 13.23
CA ASP A 124 -6.50 0.92 14.16
C ASP A 124 -5.37 1.75 14.79
N LEU A 125 -4.71 2.61 14.02
CA LEU A 125 -3.64 3.49 14.51
C LEU A 125 -4.12 4.50 15.55
N ARG A 126 -5.39 4.94 15.50
CA ARG A 126 -5.97 5.85 16.52
C ARG A 126 -6.05 5.19 17.90
N GLU A 127 -6.15 3.87 17.95
CA GLU A 127 -6.23 3.09 19.18
C GLU A 127 -4.84 2.69 19.72
N LYS A 128 -3.75 3.18 19.11
CA LYS A 128 -2.36 2.91 19.51
C LYS A 128 -1.66 4.17 20.01
N ASP A 129 -0.56 3.96 20.71
CA ASP A 129 0.32 5.03 21.17
C ASP A 129 1.75 4.88 20.60
N ASP A 130 2.62 5.85 20.88
CA ASP A 130 3.99 5.84 20.36
C ASP A 130 4.82 4.67 20.93
N THR A 131 4.46 4.08 22.07
CA THR A 131 5.16 2.90 22.62
C THR A 131 4.86 1.63 21.81
N TRP A 132 3.67 1.55 21.20
CA TRP A 132 3.33 0.46 20.30
C TRP A 132 4.21 0.44 19.05
N LEU A 133 4.68 1.60 18.56
CA LEU A 133 5.61 1.67 17.43
C LEU A 133 6.96 0.99 17.73
N GLU A 134 7.39 0.99 18.99
CA GLU A 134 8.67 0.42 19.42
C GLU A 134 8.62 -1.10 19.64
N LYS A 135 7.43 -1.72 19.55
CA LYS A 135 7.28 -3.16 19.74
C LYS A 135 7.97 -3.95 18.63
N VAL A 136 8.97 -4.75 19.01
CA VAL A 136 9.73 -5.62 18.11
C VAL A 136 9.03 -6.97 17.95
N THR A 137 8.71 -7.34 16.71
CA THR A 137 8.07 -8.61 16.34
C THR A 137 8.78 -9.24 15.13
N PRO A 138 8.58 -10.54 14.87
CA PRO A 138 9.13 -11.19 13.67
C PRO A 138 8.72 -10.45 12.39
N PHE A 139 9.62 -10.35 11.41
CA PHE A 139 9.40 -9.64 10.15
C PHE A 139 9.55 -10.56 8.90
N GLY A 140 9.70 -11.87 9.13
CA GLY A 140 10.05 -12.85 8.09
C GLY A 140 11.56 -13.00 7.92
N TRP A 141 12.00 -14.01 7.18
CA TRP A 141 13.41 -14.24 6.81
C TRP A 141 14.40 -14.30 8.00
N ASP A 142 13.95 -14.83 9.14
CA ASP A 142 14.67 -14.85 10.42
C ASP A 142 15.01 -13.45 11.00
N GLU A 143 14.41 -12.38 10.46
CA GLU A 143 14.61 -11.01 10.90
C GLU A 143 13.53 -10.52 11.88
N LYS A 144 13.87 -9.47 12.61
CA LYS A 144 12.95 -8.78 13.54
C LYS A 144 12.90 -7.30 13.21
N ALA A 145 11.71 -6.72 13.32
CA ALA A 145 11.50 -5.29 13.12
C ALA A 145 10.52 -4.75 14.16
N ASN A 146 10.69 -3.48 14.55
CA ASN A 146 9.66 -2.78 15.32
C ASN A 146 8.48 -2.39 14.41
N HIS A 147 7.32 -2.13 15.01
CA HIS A 147 6.15 -1.68 14.26
C HIS A 147 6.41 -0.37 13.50
N TYR A 148 7.30 0.48 14.00
CA TYR A 148 7.74 1.69 13.30
C TYR A 148 8.32 1.36 11.92
N PHE A 149 9.31 0.48 11.86
CA PHE A 149 9.92 0.06 10.59
C PHE A 149 8.90 -0.63 9.69
N LYS A 150 8.03 -1.47 10.26
CA LYS A 150 7.00 -2.20 9.49
C LYS A 150 6.05 -1.25 8.75
N TRP A 151 5.56 -0.20 9.42
CA TRP A 151 4.69 0.79 8.77
C TRP A 151 5.43 1.80 7.90
N PHE A 152 6.70 2.09 8.22
CA PHE A 152 7.59 2.76 7.27
C PHE A 152 7.72 1.95 5.96
N HIS A 153 7.92 0.63 6.06
CA HIS A 153 8.08 -0.24 4.89
C HIS A 153 6.82 -0.30 4.03
N VAL A 154 5.62 -0.39 4.62
CA VAL A 154 4.35 -0.31 3.86
C VAL A 154 4.29 0.95 2.98
N MET A 155 4.69 2.10 3.53
CA MET A 155 4.74 3.36 2.79
C MET A 155 5.88 3.38 1.76
N GLU A 156 7.07 2.89 2.12
CA GLU A 156 8.24 2.84 1.24
C GLU A 156 7.97 1.97 0.01
N ASP A 157 7.33 0.82 0.21
CA ASP A 157 6.89 -0.09 -0.83
C ASP A 157 5.87 0.56 -1.79
N GLU A 158 4.87 1.27 -1.25
CA GLU A 158 3.92 2.05 -2.05
C GLU A 158 4.65 3.11 -2.91
N ILE A 159 5.63 3.83 -2.34
CA ILE A 159 6.44 4.82 -3.06
C ILE A 159 7.28 4.16 -4.18
N SER A 160 7.87 3.01 -3.88
CA SER A 160 8.69 2.22 -4.82
C SER A 160 7.84 1.77 -6.02
N HIS A 161 6.69 1.17 -5.77
CA HIS A 161 5.79 0.70 -6.82
C HIS A 161 5.11 1.84 -7.58
N ARG A 162 4.83 2.98 -6.93
CA ARG A 162 4.41 4.20 -7.65
C ARG A 162 5.49 4.64 -8.66
N GLY A 163 6.77 4.46 -8.35
CA GLY A 163 7.87 4.67 -9.31
C GLY A 163 7.73 3.80 -10.56
N GLN A 164 7.36 2.53 -10.39
CA GLN A 164 7.08 1.61 -11.50
C GLN A 164 5.84 2.04 -12.29
N ILE A 165 4.75 2.42 -11.61
CA ILE A 165 3.53 2.95 -12.24
C ILE A 165 3.86 4.15 -13.14
N LEU A 166 4.65 5.10 -12.65
CA LEU A 166 5.05 6.28 -13.43
C LEU A 166 5.90 5.90 -14.65
N MET A 167 6.74 4.88 -14.55
CA MET A 167 7.50 4.34 -15.68
C MET A 167 6.57 3.73 -16.74
N ILE A 168 5.62 2.89 -16.32
CA ILE A 168 4.64 2.24 -17.21
C ILE A 168 3.77 3.31 -17.89
N LYS A 169 3.26 4.29 -17.12
CA LYS A 169 2.42 5.38 -17.64
C LYS A 169 3.09 6.18 -18.76
N ARG A 170 4.42 6.35 -18.73
CA ARG A 170 5.20 7.01 -19.79
C ARG A 170 5.33 6.18 -21.08
N ARG A 171 4.92 4.91 -21.07
CA ARG A 171 4.94 4.00 -22.22
C ARG A 171 3.56 3.73 -22.80
N LEU A 172 2.50 4.15 -22.12
CA LEU A 172 1.16 4.15 -22.70
C LEU A 172 1.15 5.06 -23.92
N THR A 173 0.73 4.53 -25.06
CA THR A 173 0.45 5.32 -26.25
C THR A 173 -0.89 6.03 -26.05
N THR A 174 -0.94 7.33 -26.31
CA THR A 174 -2.18 8.12 -26.41
C THR A 174 -3.14 7.55 -27.44
#